data_AF-A0A5C6WW19-F1
#
_entry.id   AF-A0A5C6WW19-F1
#
_cell.length_a   1.000
_cell.length_b   1.000
_cell.length_c   1.000
_cell.angle_alpha   90.00
_cell.angle_beta   90.00
_cell.angle_gamma   90.00
#
_symmetry.space_group_name_H-M   'P 1'
#
loop_
_entity.id
_entity.type
_entity.pdbx_description
1 polymer ?
#
loop_
_entity_poly.entity_id
_entity_poly.type
_entity_poly.pdbx_seq_one_letter_code
_entity_poly.pdbx_strand_id
1 'polypeptide(L)'
;YCWGSTIYGQLGHSSASDVSFVSNLPNVQHISAGTDHTCAIADGVAYCWGDENRGKLGHSSSNTVPNAVSGGHNDWTDIAAGNEHTCGIAAGTLFCWGHNLVGQLGRGGLGGATPTEVDWAFAR
;
A
#
# COMPACT_ATOMS: atom_id res chain seq x y z
N TYR A 1 9.92 12.19 4.63
CA TYR A 1 9.18 13.45 4.44
C TYR A 1 8.36 13.34 3.17
N CYS A 2 7.15 13.89 3.13
CA CYS A 2 6.26 13.86 1.96
C CYS A 2 5.79 15.28 1.62
N TRP A 3 5.49 15.54 0.35
CA TRP A 3 4.95 16.81 -0.17
C TRP A 3 4.10 16.54 -1.43
N GLY A 4 3.23 17.48 -1.81
CA GLY A 4 2.38 17.36 -2.99
C GLY A 4 0.89 17.56 -2.68
N SER A 5 0.02 16.83 -3.39
CA SER A 5 -1.43 16.92 -3.21
C SER A 5 -1.87 16.43 -1.82
N THR A 6 -2.80 17.15 -1.19
CA THR A 6 -3.34 16.84 0.14
C THR A 6 -4.77 16.30 0.11
N ILE A 7 -5.36 16.12 -1.09
CA ILE A 7 -6.82 15.91 -1.26
C ILE A 7 -7.30 14.63 -0.58
N TYR A 8 -6.49 13.57 -0.59
CA TYR A 8 -6.82 12.27 -0.02
C TYR A 8 -5.96 11.91 1.19
N GLY A 9 -5.15 12.85 1.69
CA GLY A 9 -4.20 12.57 2.76
C GLY A 9 -3.05 11.66 2.35
N GLN A 10 -2.76 11.52 1.04
CA GLN A 10 -1.67 10.69 0.51
C GLN A 10 -0.27 11.12 0.97
N LEU A 11 -0.15 12.27 1.65
CA LEU A 11 1.09 12.71 2.27
C LEU A 11 1.36 12.10 3.65
N GLY A 12 0.36 11.52 4.32
CA GLY A 12 0.57 10.84 5.61
C GLY A 12 0.69 11.77 6.81
N HIS A 13 0.41 13.06 6.64
CA HIS A 13 0.51 14.10 7.68
C HIS A 13 -0.54 15.19 7.51
N SER A 14 -0.81 15.96 8.56
CA SER A 14 -1.87 16.98 8.60
C SER A 14 -1.43 18.40 8.20
N SER A 15 -0.15 18.63 7.86
CA SER A 15 0.31 19.95 7.40
C SER A 15 -0.22 20.28 6.00
N ALA A 16 -0.93 21.40 5.89
CA ALA A 16 -1.50 21.90 4.63
C ALA A 16 -0.51 22.71 3.77
N SER A 17 0.72 22.95 4.25
CA SER A 17 1.77 23.63 3.50
C SER A 17 3.14 23.07 3.87
N ASP A 18 3.79 22.48 2.87
CA ASP A 18 5.18 22.00 2.80
C ASP A 18 5.61 20.71 3.50
N VAL A 19 6.70 20.18 2.94
CA VAL A 19 7.49 19.00 3.29
C VAL A 19 7.42 18.72 4.79
N SER A 20 6.66 17.70 5.17
CA SER A 20 6.48 17.36 6.58
C SER A 20 6.88 15.92 6.87
N PHE A 21 7.23 15.67 8.13
CA PHE A 21 7.56 14.35 8.61
C PHE A 21 6.29 13.50 8.72
N VAL A 22 6.38 12.25 8.27
CA VAL A 22 5.31 11.26 8.39
C VAL A 22 5.59 10.45 9.65
N SER A 23 4.78 10.66 10.69
CA SER A 23 4.89 9.94 11.96
C SER A 23 4.47 8.47 11.84
N ASN A 24 4.90 7.64 12.80
CA ASN A 24 4.56 6.21 12.90
C ASN A 24 5.12 5.31 11.78
N LEU A 25 6.22 5.74 11.15
CA LEU A 25 7.01 4.91 10.24
C LEU A 25 8.46 4.79 10.75
N PRO A 26 8.78 3.73 11.51
CA PRO A 26 10.15 3.51 11.93
C PRO A 26 11.00 3.00 10.76
N ASN A 27 12.22 3.52 10.60
CA ASN A 27 13.23 2.98 9.68
C ASN A 27 12.69 2.61 8.27
N VAL A 28 12.17 3.62 7.55
CA VAL A 28 11.62 3.42 6.20
C VAL A 28 12.70 2.93 5.24
N GLN A 29 12.43 1.81 4.57
CA GLN A 29 13.34 1.15 3.62
C GLN A 29 12.89 1.35 2.17
N HIS A 30 11.58 1.34 1.94
CA HIS A 30 10.97 1.49 0.61
C HIS A 30 9.75 2.40 0.69
N ILE A 31 9.46 3.14 -0.38
CA ILE A 31 8.26 3.96 -0.52
C ILE A 31 7.80 3.96 -1.98
N SER A 32 6.49 3.90 -2.18
CA SER A 32 5.85 3.96 -3.49
C SER A 32 4.58 4.80 -3.40
N ALA A 33 4.42 5.76 -4.32
CA ALA A 33 3.25 6.62 -4.41
C ALA A 33 2.41 6.23 -5.63
N GLY A 34 1.14 5.94 -5.40
CA GLY A 34 0.12 5.76 -6.43
C GLY A 34 -0.55 7.09 -6.79
N THR A 35 -1.77 7.04 -7.35
CA THR A 35 -2.52 8.26 -7.69
C THR A 35 -2.91 9.02 -6.42
N ASP A 36 -3.59 8.32 -5.49
CA ASP A 36 -4.22 8.92 -4.32
C ASP A 36 -3.89 8.19 -3.01
N HIS A 37 -2.93 7.27 -3.05
CA HIS A 37 -2.41 6.57 -1.89
C HIS A 37 -0.89 6.43 -1.96
N THR A 38 -0.28 6.29 -0.80
CA THR A 38 1.15 6.05 -0.67
C THR A 38 1.34 4.84 0.22
N CYS A 39 2.32 4.00 -0.12
CA CYS A 39 2.71 2.88 0.70
C CYS A 39 4.22 2.91 0.96
N ALA A 40 4.64 2.37 2.10
CA ALA A 40 6.03 2.27 2.49
C ALA A 40 6.30 0.97 3.25
N ILE A 41 7.56 0.53 3.23
CA ILE A 41 8.04 -0.55 4.10
C ILE A 41 8.89 0.09 5.19
N ALA A 42 8.56 -0.25 6.44
CA ALA A 42 9.21 0.24 7.65
C ALA A 42 9.43 -0.96 8.58
N ASP A 43 10.70 -1.25 8.90
CA ASP A 43 11.10 -2.45 9.67
C ASP A 43 10.46 -3.76 9.19
N GLY A 44 10.41 -3.96 7.86
CA GLY A 44 9.82 -5.15 7.25
C GLY A 44 8.29 -5.18 7.22
N VAL A 45 7.60 -4.19 7.79
CA VAL A 45 6.13 -4.08 7.75
C VAL A 45 5.70 -3.10 6.66
N ALA A 46 4.71 -3.49 5.85
CA ALA A 46 4.10 -2.60 4.88
C ALA A 46 3.05 -1.71 5.54
N TYR A 47 3.11 -0.41 5.25
CA TYR A 47 2.15 0.60 5.67
C TYR A 47 1.59 1.30 4.44
N CYS A 48 0.29 1.58 4.42
CA CYS A 48 -0.34 2.39 3.39
C CYS A 48 -1.22 3.48 4.01
N TRP A 49 -1.41 4.57 3.29
CA TRP A 49 -2.28 5.69 3.68
C TRP A 49 -2.76 6.47 2.46
N GLY A 50 -3.81 7.26 2.63
CA GLY A 50 -4.44 8.04 1.57
C GLY A 50 -5.87 7.59 1.32
N ASP A 51 -6.29 7.58 0.05
CA ASP A 51 -7.63 7.17 -0.37
C ASP A 51 -7.89 5.68 -0.12
N GLU A 52 -8.94 5.37 0.65
CA GLU A 52 -9.33 4.01 1.01
C GLU A 52 -10.16 3.28 -0.06
N ASN A 53 -10.59 3.98 -1.11
CA ASN A 53 -11.46 3.40 -2.13
C ASN A 53 -10.80 2.20 -2.83
N ARG A 54 -11.66 1.23 -3.21
CA ARG A 54 -11.26 -0.03 -3.86
C ARG A 54 -10.34 -0.94 -3.01
N GLY A 55 -10.03 -0.57 -1.78
CA GLY A 55 -9.19 -1.36 -0.87
C GLY A 55 -7.69 -1.25 -1.17
N LYS A 56 -7.23 -0.25 -1.93
CA LYS A 56 -5.82 -0.10 -2.34
C LYS A 56 -4.82 0.11 -1.19
N LEU A 57 -5.32 0.45 0.00
CA LEU A 57 -4.53 0.54 1.23
C LEU A 57 -4.21 -0.82 1.87
N GLY A 58 -4.91 -1.89 1.51
CA GLY A 58 -4.64 -3.22 2.08
C GLY A 58 -5.08 -3.36 3.55
N HIS A 59 -5.92 -2.45 4.02
CA HIS A 59 -6.60 -2.51 5.31
C HIS A 59 -7.96 -1.79 5.21
N SER A 60 -8.82 -1.93 6.22
CA SER A 60 -10.18 -1.37 6.22
C SER A 60 -10.34 -0.02 6.96
N SER A 61 -9.27 0.57 7.50
CA SER A 61 -9.35 1.89 8.14
C SER A 61 -9.31 3.02 7.10
N SER A 62 -10.22 3.99 7.20
CA SER A 62 -10.14 5.28 6.49
C SER A 62 -9.15 6.19 7.20
N ASN A 63 -7.87 6.15 6.83
CA ASN A 63 -6.85 6.90 7.56
C ASN A 63 -5.87 7.62 6.62
N THR A 64 -5.69 8.92 6.91
CA THR A 64 -4.74 9.81 6.22
C THR A 64 -3.34 9.74 6.83
N VAL A 65 -3.12 8.82 7.78
CA VAL A 65 -1.82 8.51 8.38
C VAL A 65 -1.44 7.06 8.08
N PRO A 66 -0.14 6.72 8.04
CA PRO A 66 0.31 5.36 7.78
C PRO A 66 -0.34 4.36 8.71
N ASN A 67 -0.93 3.31 8.13
CA ASN A 67 -1.42 2.17 8.88
C ASN A 67 -0.90 0.88 8.26
N ALA A 68 -0.66 -0.12 9.11
CA ALA A 68 -0.14 -1.40 8.69
C ALA A 68 -1.15 -2.08 7.75
N VAL A 69 -0.62 -2.62 6.67
CA VAL A 69 -1.35 -3.50 5.75
C VAL A 69 -1.76 -4.77 6.50
N SER A 70 -2.96 -5.27 6.23
CA SER A 70 -3.51 -6.49 6.84
C SER A 70 -2.76 -7.76 6.40
N GLY A 71 -3.00 -8.88 7.07
CA GLY A 71 -2.35 -10.17 6.77
C GLY A 71 -1.16 -10.52 7.68
N GLY A 72 -0.65 -9.56 8.45
CA GLY A 72 0.32 -9.83 9.53
C GLY A 72 1.74 -10.17 9.06
N HIS A 73 2.06 -9.91 7.80
CA HIS A 73 3.42 -10.03 7.25
C HIS A 73 4.33 -8.93 7.81
N ASN A 74 5.54 -9.32 8.20
CA ASN A 74 6.58 -8.47 8.79
C ASN A 74 7.95 -8.63 8.09
N ASP A 75 7.91 -9.15 6.87
CA ASP A 75 9.02 -9.56 6.02
C ASP A 75 8.84 -9.04 4.59
N TRP A 76 8.19 -7.89 4.44
CA TRP A 76 8.05 -7.19 3.17
C TRP A 76 9.42 -6.69 2.71
N THR A 77 9.74 -6.97 1.45
CA THR A 77 11.01 -6.58 0.82
C THR A 77 10.83 -5.61 -0.34
N ASP A 78 9.63 -5.50 -0.90
CA ASP A 78 9.33 -4.55 -1.96
C ASP A 78 7.83 -4.18 -1.98
N ILE A 79 7.52 -2.99 -2.46
CA ILE A 79 6.15 -2.48 -2.56
C ILE A 79 5.99 -1.52 -3.74
N ALA A 80 4.92 -1.70 -4.50
CA ALA A 80 4.56 -0.89 -5.66
C ALA A 80 3.09 -0.48 -5.60
N ALA A 81 2.83 0.83 -5.60
CA ALA A 81 1.51 1.42 -5.67
C ALA A 81 1.15 1.75 -7.13
N GLY A 82 0.08 1.13 -7.63
CA GLY A 82 -0.53 1.46 -8.92
C GLY A 82 -1.56 2.58 -8.80
N ASN A 83 -2.44 2.71 -9.80
CA ASN A 83 -3.49 3.74 -9.78
C ASN A 83 -4.53 3.46 -8.66
N GLU A 84 -5.09 2.25 -8.65
CA GLU A 84 -6.13 1.83 -7.70
C GLU A 84 -5.83 0.47 -7.05
N HIS A 85 -4.59 0.00 -7.15
CA HIS A 85 -4.13 -1.27 -6.57
C HIS A 85 -2.72 -1.10 -6.00
N THR A 86 -2.30 -2.08 -5.22
CA THR A 86 -0.95 -2.17 -4.67
C THR A 86 -0.50 -3.61 -4.72
N CYS A 87 0.78 -3.81 -5.03
CA CYS A 87 1.44 -5.10 -4.94
C CYS A 87 2.69 -4.98 -4.08
N GLY A 88 3.09 -6.08 -3.46
CA GLY A 88 4.34 -6.16 -2.71
C GLY A 88 4.84 -7.57 -2.60
N ILE A 89 6.09 -7.71 -2.19
CA ILE A 89 6.76 -9.00 -1.99
C ILE A 89 7.02 -9.18 -0.50
N ALA A 90 6.54 -10.27 0.09
CA ALA A 90 6.82 -10.68 1.47
C ALA A 90 7.38 -12.10 1.49
N ALA A 91 8.56 -12.30 2.10
CA ALA A 91 9.32 -13.55 2.05
C ALA A 91 9.46 -14.17 0.64
N GLY A 92 9.56 -13.34 -0.40
CA GLY A 92 9.66 -13.80 -1.79
C GLY A 92 8.32 -14.16 -2.45
N THR A 93 7.21 -14.09 -1.72
CA THR A 93 5.86 -14.30 -2.24
C THR A 93 5.23 -12.97 -2.68
N LEU A 94 4.64 -12.95 -3.89
CA LEU A 94 3.94 -11.78 -4.43
C LEU A 94 2.50 -11.71 -3.90
N PHE A 95 2.14 -10.56 -3.34
CA PHE A 95 0.79 -10.22 -2.92
C PHE A 95 0.29 -9.01 -3.67
N CYS A 96 -0.97 -9.03 -4.12
CA CYS A 96 -1.62 -7.87 -4.73
C CYS A 96 -3.03 -7.67 -4.16
N TRP A 97 -3.40 -6.41 -3.96
CA TRP A 97 -4.70 -5.98 -3.42
C TRP A 97 -5.18 -4.66 -4.04
N GLY A 98 -6.44 -4.32 -3.78
CA GLY A 98 -7.11 -3.15 -4.36
C GLY A 98 -8.04 -3.52 -5.51
N HIS A 99 -8.16 -2.61 -6.47
CA HIS A 99 -9.06 -2.72 -7.61
C HIS A 99 -8.64 -3.82 -8.59
N ASN A 100 -9.61 -4.59 -9.11
CA ASN A 100 -9.33 -5.69 -10.05
C ASN A 100 -10.27 -5.75 -11.26
N LEU A 101 -11.04 -4.71 -11.60
CA LEU A 101 -12.05 -4.79 -12.67
C LEU A 101 -11.47 -5.10 -14.07
N VAL A 102 -10.18 -4.87 -14.27
CA VAL A 102 -9.47 -5.18 -15.53
C VAL A 102 -8.31 -6.15 -15.33
N GLY A 103 -8.30 -6.93 -14.25
CA GLY A 103 -7.29 -7.96 -13.99
C GLY A 103 -5.94 -7.44 -13.46
N GLN A 104 -5.92 -6.25 -12.88
CA GLN A 104 -4.72 -5.57 -12.36
C GLN A 104 -3.93 -6.40 -11.34
N LEU A 105 -4.61 -7.26 -10.58
CA LEU A 105 -3.98 -8.04 -9.51
C LEU A 105 -3.30 -9.32 -10.02
N GLY A 106 -3.37 -9.62 -11.33
CA GLY A 106 -2.74 -10.81 -11.92
C GLY A 106 -3.34 -12.14 -11.45
N ARG A 107 -4.48 -12.11 -10.75
CA ARG A 107 -5.20 -13.27 -10.23
C ARG A 107 -6.71 -13.11 -10.42
N GLY A 108 -7.43 -14.23 -10.38
CA GLY A 108 -8.89 -14.23 -10.38
C GLY A 108 -9.50 -13.59 -9.13
N GLY A 109 -10.77 -13.19 -9.21
CA GLY A 109 -11.53 -12.60 -8.11
C GLY A 109 -11.78 -11.10 -8.24
N LEU A 110 -12.59 -10.53 -7.33
CA LEU A 110 -13.11 -9.16 -7.43
C LEU A 110 -12.13 -8.07 -6.94
N GLY A 111 -11.01 -8.45 -6.33
CA GLY A 111 -10.13 -7.53 -5.59
C GLY A 111 -10.58 -7.30 -4.15
N GLY A 112 -9.99 -6.30 -3.47
CA GLY A 112 -10.35 -5.95 -2.10
C GLY A 112 -9.19 -5.46 -1.23
N ALA A 113 -9.48 -5.18 0.04
CA ALA A 113 -8.55 -4.58 0.99
C ALA A 113 -7.65 -5.58 1.73
N THR A 114 -7.56 -6.82 1.28
CA THR A 114 -6.69 -7.83 1.90
C THR A 114 -5.61 -8.23 0.89
N PRO A 115 -4.32 -8.06 1.21
CA PRO A 115 -3.23 -8.64 0.43
C PRO A 115 -3.51 -10.11 0.21
N THR A 116 -3.49 -10.50 -1.05
CA THR A 116 -3.71 -11.90 -1.38
C THR A 116 -2.62 -12.35 -2.34
N GLU A 117 -2.14 -13.55 -2.09
CA GLU A 117 -1.11 -14.19 -2.89
C GLU A 117 -1.55 -14.26 -4.36
N VAL A 118 -0.61 -13.91 -5.23
CA VAL A 118 -0.72 -14.11 -6.68
C VAL A 118 -0.05 -15.43 -7.00
N ASP A 119 -0.78 -16.53 -6.81
CA ASP A 119 -0.30 -17.89 -7.08
C ASP A 119 -0.73 -18.31 -8.51
N TRP A 120 0.23 -18.34 -9.42
CA TRP A 120 0.05 -18.90 -10.76
C TRP A 120 0.57 -20.33 -10.76
N ALA A 121 -0.27 -21.28 -11.20
CA ALA A 121 0.07 -22.71 -11.21
C ALA A 121 1.32 -23.08 -12.06
N PHE A 122 1.88 -22.14 -12.81
CA PHE A 122 3.07 -22.33 -13.65
C PHE A 122 4.34 -21.69 -13.04
N ALA A 123 4.28 -21.21 -11.79
CA ALA A 123 5.36 -20.50 -11.08
C ALA A 123 6.31 -21.31 -10.25
N ARG A 124 5.87 -22.52 -9.94
CA ARG A 124 6.52 -23.41 -9.00
C ARG A 124 7.25 -24.49 -9.76
#